data_AF-A0A1H0BM94-F1
#
_entry.id   AF-A0A1H0BM94-F1
#
_cell.length_a   1.000
_cell.length_b   1.000
_cell.length_c   1.000
_cell.angle_alpha   90.00
_cell.angle_beta   90.00
_cell.angle_gamma   90.00
#
_symmetry.space_group_name_H-M   'P 1'
#
loop_
_entity.id
_entity.type
_entity.pdbx_description
1 polymer ?
#
loop_
_entity_poly.entity_id
_entity_poly.type
_entity_poly.pdbx_seq_one_letter_code
_entity_poly.pdbx_strand_id
1 'polypeptide(L)'
;MTQRKARATKPSSSPGGPALGAASNVHRLQQSASTPPVFDPAATLIRMPDLLAMTGLQRATVYKRLKDDPTFPRPVPLSSSTAQGAPVAFVLAEVQAWVRARIEARGAAA
;
A
#
# COMPACT_ATOMS: atom_id res chain seq x y z
N MET A 1 58.87 -18.55 -35.11
CA MET A 1 58.99 -19.73 -36.00
C MET A 1 57.73 -20.56 -35.87
N THR A 2 56.83 -20.45 -36.85
CA THR A 2 56.66 -21.46 -37.91
C THR A 2 55.73 -22.58 -37.40
N GLN A 3 54.41 -22.41 -37.54
CA GLN A 3 53.59 -22.80 -38.70
C GLN A 3 53.52 -24.32 -38.91
N ARG A 4 52.28 -24.86 -38.95
CA ARG A 4 51.77 -25.91 -39.87
C ARG A 4 50.28 -26.15 -39.56
N LYS A 5 49.33 -25.78 -40.44
CA LYS A 5 48.77 -26.58 -41.58
C LYS A 5 48.18 -27.93 -41.11
N ALA A 6 47.02 -28.44 -41.55
CA ALA A 6 46.01 -28.03 -42.52
C ALA A 6 44.77 -28.96 -42.41
N ARG A 7 43.61 -28.50 -42.91
CA ARG A 7 42.60 -29.20 -43.76
C ARG A 7 41.97 -30.50 -43.21
N ALA A 8 40.76 -30.49 -42.64
CA ALA A 8 39.41 -30.42 -43.24
C ALA A 8 38.95 -31.69 -44.00
N THR A 9 37.91 -32.36 -43.49
CA THR A 9 36.78 -32.94 -44.26
C THR A 9 35.52 -33.08 -43.36
N LYS A 10 34.46 -32.34 -43.74
CA LYS A 10 33.01 -32.56 -43.42
C LYS A 10 32.49 -33.62 -44.43
N PRO A 11 31.26 -34.23 -44.36
CA PRO A 11 29.98 -33.60 -43.96
C PRO A 11 28.87 -34.50 -43.33
N SER A 12 27.72 -33.86 -43.01
CA SER A 12 26.34 -34.41 -42.91
C SER A 12 25.98 -35.18 -41.63
N SER A 13 24.87 -35.01 -40.90
CA SER A 13 23.56 -34.34 -41.11
C SER A 13 22.91 -34.14 -39.72
N SER A 14 22.53 -32.92 -39.32
CA SER A 14 21.12 -32.42 -39.23
C SER A 14 20.45 -32.60 -37.84
N PRO A 15 19.33 -31.94 -37.50
CA PRO A 15 19.28 -30.98 -36.39
C PRO A 15 18.28 -31.35 -35.28
N GLY A 16 18.62 -31.11 -34.02
CA GLY A 16 17.69 -31.19 -32.89
C GLY A 16 17.61 -29.84 -32.19
N GLY A 17 16.53 -29.09 -32.44
CA GLY A 17 16.24 -27.82 -31.79
C GLY A 17 15.97 -27.95 -30.28
N PRO A 18 15.85 -26.81 -29.57
CA PRO A 18 15.95 -26.74 -28.11
C PRO A 18 14.65 -27.10 -27.40
N ALA A 19 14.67 -28.15 -26.58
CA ALA A 19 13.61 -28.40 -25.62
C ALA A 19 13.89 -27.61 -24.33
N LEU A 20 13.27 -26.44 -24.24
CA LEU A 20 12.97 -25.74 -23.00
C LEU A 20 12.19 -26.68 -22.06
N GLY A 21 12.85 -27.13 -20.99
CA GLY A 21 12.24 -27.88 -19.91
C GLY A 21 12.45 -27.15 -18.60
N ALA A 22 11.58 -26.18 -18.32
CA ALA A 22 11.51 -25.46 -17.06
C ALA A 22 11.17 -26.43 -15.92
N ALA A 23 12.15 -26.79 -15.10
CA ALA A 23 11.89 -27.30 -13.76
C ALA A 23 11.68 -26.10 -12.84
N SER A 24 10.46 -25.56 -12.86
CA SER A 24 9.97 -24.59 -11.88
C SER A 24 10.12 -25.19 -10.48
N ASN A 25 10.99 -24.60 -9.67
CA ASN A 25 11.09 -24.92 -8.26
C ASN A 25 9.81 -24.41 -7.58
N VAL A 26 8.79 -25.27 -7.48
CA VAL A 26 7.50 -24.99 -6.83
C VAL A 26 7.71 -24.99 -5.31
N HIS A 27 8.47 -24.02 -4.80
CA HIS A 27 8.44 -23.70 -3.38
C HIS A 27 7.11 -23.00 -3.11
N ARG A 28 6.14 -23.85 -2.80
CA ARG A 28 4.89 -23.55 -2.11
C ARG A 28 5.17 -22.51 -1.02
N LEU A 29 4.92 -21.24 -1.31
CA LEU A 29 4.82 -20.20 -0.30
C LEU A 29 3.58 -20.53 0.51
N GLN A 30 3.82 -21.21 1.63
CA GLN A 30 2.86 -21.41 2.68
C GLN A 30 2.58 -20.03 3.27
N GLN A 31 1.59 -19.34 2.72
CA GLN A 31 1.02 -18.15 3.32
C GLN A 31 0.26 -18.61 4.56
N SER A 32 0.98 -18.66 5.68
CA SER A 32 0.41 -18.68 7.01
C SER A 32 -0.51 -17.46 7.11
N ALA A 33 -1.82 -17.67 7.03
CA ALA A 33 -2.80 -16.62 7.23
C ALA A 33 -2.75 -16.20 8.69
N SER A 34 -1.85 -15.26 9.02
CA SER A 34 -1.92 -14.51 10.26
C SER A 34 -3.20 -13.68 10.19
N THR A 35 -4.26 -14.14 10.85
CA THR A 35 -5.48 -13.33 11.01
C THR A 35 -5.04 -11.95 11.54
N PRO A 36 -5.29 -10.86 10.79
CA PRO A 36 -4.92 -9.54 11.26
C PRO A 36 -5.68 -9.28 12.57
N PRO A 37 -5.03 -8.68 13.58
CA PRO A 37 -5.72 -8.30 14.80
C PRO A 37 -6.93 -7.45 14.46
N VAL A 38 -8.12 -7.91 14.87
CA VAL A 38 -9.37 -7.18 14.69
C VAL A 38 -9.41 -6.10 15.77
N PHE A 39 -9.15 -4.86 15.37
CA PHE A 39 -9.30 -3.72 16.26
C PHE A 39 -10.70 -3.13 16.13
N ASP A 40 -11.27 -2.70 17.26
CA ASP A 40 -12.54 -1.98 17.24
C ASP A 40 -12.33 -0.60 16.59
N PRO A 41 -13.07 -0.23 15.53
CA PRO A 41 -12.85 1.03 14.83
C PRO A 41 -13.19 2.26 15.68
N ALA A 42 -14.03 2.15 16.71
CA ALA A 42 -14.32 3.26 17.62
C ALA A 42 -13.20 3.49 18.66
N ALA A 43 -12.43 2.45 18.99
CA ALA A 43 -11.25 2.54 19.85
C ALA A 43 -9.92 2.67 19.08
N THR A 44 -9.93 2.55 17.75
CA THR A 44 -8.71 2.62 16.93
C THR A 44 -8.35 4.07 16.61
N LEU A 45 -7.11 4.45 16.94
CA LEU A 45 -6.55 5.76 16.66
C LEU A 45 -5.60 5.71 15.46
N ILE A 46 -5.86 6.53 14.44
CA ILE A 46 -5.02 6.66 13.24
C ILE A 46 -4.21 7.94 13.26
N ARG A 47 -3.03 7.93 12.64
CA ARG A 47 -2.17 9.12 12.54
C ARG A 47 -2.47 9.90 11.28
N MET A 48 -1.87 11.08 11.17
CA MET A 48 -2.06 11.97 10.02
C MET A 48 -1.81 11.28 8.66
N PRO A 49 -0.74 10.47 8.43
CA PRO A 49 -0.54 9.82 7.14
C PRO A 49 -1.70 8.91 6.73
N ASP A 50 -2.22 8.11 7.66
CA ASP A 50 -3.35 7.21 7.42
C ASP A 50 -4.63 8.00 7.14
N LEU A 51 -4.87 9.07 7.89
CA LEU A 51 -6.01 9.95 7.63
C LEU A 51 -5.96 10.51 6.21
N LEU A 52 -4.80 10.99 5.75
CA LEU A 52 -4.63 11.51 4.39
C LEU A 52 -4.88 10.43 3.34
N ALA A 53 -4.38 9.21 3.57
CA ALA A 53 -4.58 8.08 2.69
C ALA A 53 -6.07 7.69 2.59
N MET A 54 -6.79 7.70 3.72
CA MET A 54 -8.21 7.35 3.77
C MET A 54 -9.12 8.42 3.15
N THR A 55 -8.85 9.70 3.41
CA THR A 55 -9.71 10.79 2.92
C THR A 55 -9.31 11.28 1.52
N GLY A 56 -8.12 10.92 1.03
CA GLY A 56 -7.55 11.43 -0.23
C GLY A 56 -7.25 12.93 -0.20
N LEU A 57 -7.19 13.55 0.98
CA LEU A 57 -6.96 14.98 1.14
C LEU A 57 -5.48 15.28 1.35
N GLN A 58 -5.07 16.49 0.99
CA GLN A 58 -3.76 17.01 1.37
C GLN A 58 -3.78 17.58 2.78
N ARG A 59 -2.61 17.58 3.43
CA ARG A 59 -2.45 18.02 4.83
C ARG A 59 -2.92 19.47 5.05
N ALA A 60 -2.66 20.37 4.10
CA ALA A 60 -3.13 21.75 4.16
C ALA A 60 -4.67 21.83 4.19
N THR A 61 -5.35 21.00 3.39
CA THR A 61 -6.82 20.94 3.34
C THR A 61 -7.40 20.38 4.63
N VAL A 62 -6.75 19.37 5.22
CA VAL A 62 -7.13 18.83 6.53
C VAL A 62 -7.08 19.93 7.59
N TYR A 63 -5.98 20.67 7.71
CA TYR A 63 -5.90 21.75 8.71
C TYR A 63 -6.91 22.89 8.49
N LYS A 64 -7.30 23.18 7.25
CA LYS A 64 -8.41 24.10 6.96
C LYS A 64 -9.74 23.52 7.45
N ARG A 65 -10.05 22.27 7.08
CA ARG A 65 -11.28 21.60 7.53
C ARG A 65 -11.39 21.46 9.04
N LEU A 66 -10.29 21.21 9.75
CA LEU A 66 -10.31 21.19 11.23
C LEU A 66 -10.80 22.51 11.84
N LYS A 67 -10.65 23.64 11.12
CA LYS A 67 -11.12 24.97 11.57
C LYS A 67 -12.52 25.28 11.06
N ASP A 68 -12.80 24.95 9.81
CA ASP A 68 -14.02 25.38 9.11
C ASP A 68 -15.19 24.39 9.22
N ASP A 69 -14.90 23.09 9.39
CA ASP A 69 -15.88 22.00 9.27
C ASP A 69 -16.05 21.25 10.61
N PRO A 70 -17.14 21.49 11.36
CA PRO A 70 -17.39 20.83 12.63
C PRO A 70 -17.73 19.33 12.48
N THR A 71 -18.03 18.86 11.26
CA THR A 71 -18.30 17.45 10.97
C THR A 71 -17.01 16.65 10.73
N PHE A 72 -15.88 17.34 10.60
CA PHE A 72 -14.59 16.70 10.37
C PHE A 72 -14.09 15.98 11.65
N PRO A 73 -13.43 14.81 11.53
CA PRO A 73 -12.91 14.05 12.67
C PRO A 73 -12.02 14.90 13.58
N ARG A 74 -12.23 14.78 14.90
CA ARG A 74 -11.53 15.65 15.87
C ARG A 74 -10.17 15.06 16.23
N PRO A 75 -9.12 15.90 16.34
CA PRO A 75 -7.82 15.43 16.78
C PRO A 75 -7.84 15.04 18.26
N VAL A 76 -7.34 13.85 18.57
CA VAL A 76 -7.15 13.31 19.91
C VAL A 76 -5.67 13.45 20.28
N PRO A 77 -5.32 14.22 21.34
CA PRO A 77 -3.94 14.30 21.82
C PRO A 77 -3.51 12.98 22.44
N LEU A 78 -2.33 12.47 22.04
CA LEU A 78 -1.76 11.22 22.57
C LEU A 78 -0.83 11.43 23.76
N SER A 79 -0.55 12.67 24.13
CA SER A 79 0.32 13.04 25.24
C SER A 79 -0.39 14.03 26.15
N SER A 80 -0.10 13.98 27.45
CA SER A 80 -0.56 14.96 28.44
C SER A 80 0.08 16.34 28.28
N SER A 81 1.15 16.44 27.48
CA SER A 81 1.80 17.70 27.19
C SER A 81 1.03 18.49 26.13
N THR A 82 0.64 19.72 26.48
CA THR A 82 0.04 20.70 25.55
C THR A 82 1.09 21.47 24.73
N ALA A 83 2.34 21.00 24.72
CA ALA A 83 3.40 21.61 23.92
C ALA A 83 3.04 21.61 22.42
N GLN A 84 3.43 22.68 21.72
CA GLN A 84 3.33 22.74 20.27
C GLN A 84 4.05 21.55 19.64
N GLY A 85 3.34 20.77 18.84
CA GLY A 85 3.89 19.57 18.20
C GLY A 85 3.66 18.26 18.98
N ALA A 86 2.89 18.27 20.08
CA ALA A 86 2.45 17.04 20.71
C ALA A 86 1.78 16.10 19.69
N PRO A 87 2.04 14.79 19.75
CA PRO A 87 1.49 13.85 18.80
C PRO A 87 -0.05 13.79 18.92
N VAL A 88 -0.72 13.94 17.78
CA VAL A 88 -2.18 13.80 17.67
C VAL A 88 -2.54 12.60 16.80
N ALA A 89 -3.71 12.04 17.07
CA ALA A 89 -4.37 10.99 16.29
C ALA A 89 -5.84 11.34 16.04
N PHE A 90 -6.53 10.50 15.28
CA PHE A 90 -7.95 10.63 14.96
C PHE A 90 -8.65 9.29 15.16
N VAL A 91 -9.91 9.30 15.56
CA VAL A 91 -10.69 8.07 15.73
C VAL A 91 -11.06 7.51 14.36
N LEU A 92 -10.74 6.23 14.12
CA LEU A 92 -10.98 5.57 12.83
C LEU A 92 -12.47 5.59 12.45
N ALA A 93 -13.37 5.29 13.40
CA ALA A 93 -14.81 5.32 13.16
C ALA A 93 -15.32 6.70 12.73
N GLU A 94 -14.81 7.79 13.30
CA GLU A 94 -15.18 9.15 12.90
C GLU A 94 -14.73 9.45 11.47
N VAL A 95 -13.50 9.06 11.12
CA VAL A 95 -12.95 9.24 9.78
C VAL A 95 -13.77 8.45 8.76
N GLN A 96 -14.11 7.19 9.05
CA GLN A 96 -14.96 6.37 8.19
C GLN A 96 -16.39 6.92 8.07
N ALA A 97 -16.96 7.45 9.15
CA ALA A 97 -18.27 8.08 9.14
C ALA A 97 -18.27 9.34 8.24
N TRP A 98 -17.26 10.20 8.37
CA TRP A 98 -17.11 11.38 7.53
C TRP A 98 -16.95 11.00 6.04
N VAL A 99 -16.13 10.01 5.72
CA VAL A 99 -15.97 9.51 4.33
C VAL A 99 -17.31 9.01 3.79
N ARG A 100 -18.06 8.22 4.55
CA ARG A 100 -19.39 7.75 4.16
C ARG A 100 -20.36 8.91 3.92
N ALA A 101 -20.40 9.90 4.81
CA ALA A 101 -21.21 11.09 4.64
C ALA A 101 -20.85 11.86 3.36
N ARG A 102 -19.57 11.90 2.95
CA ARG A 102 -19.14 12.49 1.66
C ARG A 102 -19.64 11.69 0.46
N ILE A 103 -19.68 10.36 0.56
CA ILE A 103 -20.23 9.47 -0.48
C ILE A 103 -21.74 9.67 -0.61
N GLU A 104 -22.46 9.74 0.52
CA GLU A 104 -23.91 9.97 0.54
C GLU A 104 -24.27 11.37 0.04
N ALA A 105 -23.53 12.39 0.46
CA ALA A 105 -23.72 13.77 -0.01
C ALA A 105 -23.50 13.91 -1.52
N ARG A 106 -22.69 13.04 -2.14
CA ARG A 106 -22.59 12.95 -3.61
C ARG A 106 -23.89 12.41 -4.22
N GLY A 107 -24.49 11.39 -3.60
CA GLY A 107 -25.73 10.76 -4.07
C GLY A 107 -26.97 11.63 -3.90
N ALA A 108 -27.01 12.52 -2.91
CA ALA A 108 -28.11 13.44 -2.68
C ALA A 108 -28.15 14.65 -3.64
N ALA A 109 -27.10 14.85 -4.45
CA ALA A 109 -27.01 15.91 -5.44
C ALA A 109 -27.39 15.47 -6.87
N ALA A 110 -28.09 14.34 -7.00
CA ALA A 110 -28.57 13.77 -8.27
C ALA A 110 -30.10 13.73 -8.33
#